data_AF-A0AAJ6A0Q7-F1
#
_entry.id   AF-A0AAJ6A0Q7-F1
#
_cell.length_a   1.000
_cell.length_b   1.000
_cell.length_c   1.000
_cell.angle_alpha   90.00
_cell.angle_beta   90.00
_cell.angle_gamma   90.00
#
_symmetry.space_group_name_H-M   'P 1'
#
loop_
_entity.id
_entity.type
_entity.pdbx_description
1 polymer ?
#
loop_
_entity_poly.entity_id
_entity_poly.type
_entity_poly.pdbx_seq_one_letter_code
_entity_poly.pdbx_strand_id
1 'polypeptide(L)'
;MNYWRKLPSGAPAMVEGERQLQAAVIDLLKKDHSAGVVLVNIKRISDPLQSTLNLIWQSNDLVLAYNPAWVKEESLRELTNLLHHLALHVLWYHPYRYRDAFDPAAVAIATDVAVNQYLEESPAGTVTLVDLERATKQRLPRLADSAAYLPAARALAPATKRQLVGRGVGGERPTPAWVTPAGANPLLMKANLKRLTKGRAPHFDQRGRGTVPQGQDQGLTEPSGSYQTDWVRALRRLMGTAIDGQRTSYSRFNRRQPYRMDLPGRVSRLVTPVEIFVDQSGSMGDATVARLLKMVVTLVHQQGWQVHLTAFDAAIQGRLAVGQLRRLGGGGTRFAAIFEDLRVRRVIPTTPILILTDGAGEEELDARPYQNVLWLLTTGAELSVQDQPGSCFHLRKDD
;
A
#
# COMPACT_ATOMS: atom_id res chain seq x y z
N MET A 1 55.59 -2.67 -9.35
CA MET A 1 54.99 -1.34 -9.63
C MET A 1 53.48 -1.52 -9.66
N ASN A 2 52.80 -1.01 -8.64
CA ASN A 2 51.40 -1.31 -8.32
C ASN A 2 50.43 -0.68 -9.33
N TYR A 3 49.63 -1.50 -10.01
CA TYR A 3 48.47 -1.06 -10.78
C TYR A 3 47.23 -0.99 -9.86
N TRP A 4 47.11 0.11 -9.12
CA TRP A 4 45.82 0.47 -8.51
C TRP A 4 44.88 0.95 -9.60
N ARG A 5 43.86 0.14 -9.93
CA ARG A 5 42.69 0.56 -10.70
C ARG A 5 42.08 1.79 -10.02
N LYS A 6 42.10 2.94 -10.69
CA LYS A 6 41.27 4.09 -10.31
C LYS A 6 39.81 3.62 -10.28
N LEU A 7 39.21 3.62 -9.09
CA LEU A 7 37.76 3.53 -8.91
C LEU A 7 37.09 4.63 -9.75
N PRO A 8 35.91 4.38 -10.35
CA PRO A 8 35.16 5.41 -11.05
C PRO A 8 34.89 6.58 -10.08
N SER A 9 35.13 7.80 -10.54
CA SER A 9 35.17 9.04 -9.74
C SER A 9 33.88 9.35 -8.94
N GLY A 10 32.78 8.65 -9.17
CA GLY A 10 31.51 8.80 -8.45
C GLY A 10 31.28 7.84 -7.27
N ALA A 11 32.03 6.74 -7.15
CA ALA A 11 31.84 5.78 -6.06
C ALA A 11 32.07 6.36 -4.64
N PRO A 12 33.03 7.27 -4.41
CA PRO A 12 33.24 7.88 -3.09
C PRO A 12 32.08 8.79 -2.65
N ALA A 13 31.53 9.57 -3.59
CA ALA A 13 30.42 10.48 -3.31
C ALA A 13 29.12 9.73 -2.97
N MET A 14 28.88 8.59 -3.63
CA MET A 14 27.77 7.69 -3.31
C MET A 14 27.82 7.19 -1.87
N VAL A 15 28.97 6.65 -1.45
CA VAL A 15 29.16 6.07 -0.12
C VAL A 15 29.05 7.14 0.97
N GLU A 16 29.68 8.31 0.76
CA GLU A 16 29.64 9.38 1.74
C GLU A 16 28.25 10.04 1.82
N GLY A 17 27.57 10.23 0.69
CA GLY A 17 26.18 10.72 0.67
C GLY A 17 25.23 9.77 1.39
N GLU A 18 25.37 8.45 1.20
CA GLU A 18 24.57 7.47 1.93
C GLU A 18 24.84 7.52 3.44
N ARG A 19 26.11 7.69 3.84
CA ARG A 19 26.51 7.84 5.24
C ARG A 19 25.90 9.08 5.88
N GLN A 20 25.96 10.24 5.21
CA GLN A 20 25.35 11.49 5.67
C GLN A 20 23.83 11.33 5.83
N LEU A 21 23.17 10.68 4.86
CA LEU A 21 21.74 10.40 4.92
C LEU A 21 21.38 9.50 6.10
N GLN A 22 22.17 8.45 6.36
CA GLN A 22 21.98 7.58 7.53
C GLN A 22 22.15 8.35 8.85
N ALA A 23 23.16 9.23 8.94
CA ALA A 23 23.37 10.07 10.11
C ALA A 23 22.17 10.99 10.38
N ALA A 24 21.61 11.62 9.34
CA ALA A 24 20.43 12.47 9.46
C ALA A 24 19.18 11.70 9.87
N VAL A 25 19.00 10.46 9.39
CA VAL A 25 17.89 9.59 9.81
C VAL A 25 18.03 9.20 11.30
N ILE A 26 19.24 8.90 11.76
CA ILE A 26 19.51 8.59 13.17
C ILE A 26 19.27 9.82 14.05
N ASP A 27 19.68 11.01 13.60
CA ASP A 27 19.39 12.27 14.28
C ASP A 27 17.88 12.53 14.36
N LEU A 28 17.14 12.30 13.26
CA LEU A 28 15.68 12.43 13.28
C LEU A 28 15.01 11.44 14.23
N LEU A 29 15.44 10.18 14.28
CA LEU A 29 14.90 9.19 15.22
C LEU A 29 14.98 9.64 16.68
N LYS A 30 16.00 10.43 17.04
CA LYS A 30 16.15 11.00 18.39
C LYS A 30 15.21 12.19 18.63
N LYS A 31 14.91 12.97 17.59
CA LYS A 31 14.06 14.18 17.66
C LYS A 31 12.57 13.86 17.54
N ASP A 32 12.20 13.07 16.54
CA ASP A 32 10.86 12.53 16.32
C ASP A 32 10.97 11.07 15.88
N HIS A 33 10.72 10.17 16.83
CA HIS A 33 10.74 8.73 16.60
C HIS A 33 9.77 8.30 15.48
N SER A 34 8.58 8.90 15.40
CA SER A 34 7.56 8.52 14.41
C SER A 34 8.00 8.90 12.99
N ALA A 35 8.53 10.11 12.83
CA ALA A 35 9.09 10.58 11.56
C ALA A 35 10.34 9.77 11.16
N GLY A 36 11.22 9.47 12.12
CA GLY A 36 12.41 8.65 11.88
C GLY A 36 12.09 7.22 11.44
N VAL A 37 11.10 6.56 12.06
CA VAL A 37 10.66 5.19 11.68
C VAL A 37 10.16 5.13 10.23
N VAL A 38 9.48 6.17 9.76
CA VAL A 38 9.08 6.26 8.35
C VAL A 38 10.29 6.17 7.43
N LEU A 39 11.35 6.93 7.74
CA LEU A 39 12.56 6.98 6.91
C LEU A 39 13.45 5.74 7.03
N VAL A 40 13.36 5.00 8.13
CA VAL A 40 13.98 3.67 8.24
C VAL A 40 13.29 2.68 7.31
N ASN A 41 11.97 2.75 7.20
CA ASN A 41 11.18 1.79 6.42
C ASN A 41 11.03 2.16 4.94
N ILE A 42 11.30 3.42 4.57
CA ILE A 42 11.20 3.85 3.17
C ILE A 42 12.37 3.33 2.34
N LYS A 43 12.07 2.81 1.15
CA LYS A 43 13.10 2.43 0.18
C LYS A 43 13.80 3.68 -0.33
N ARG A 44 15.12 3.60 -0.49
CA ARG A 44 15.96 4.71 -0.94
C ARG A 44 16.56 4.38 -2.30
N ILE A 45 16.59 5.36 -3.19
CA ILE A 45 17.18 5.23 -4.52
C ILE A 45 18.14 6.39 -4.70
N SER A 46 19.40 6.08 -4.97
CA SER A 46 20.35 7.10 -5.38
C SER A 46 20.11 7.44 -6.85
N ASP A 47 19.93 8.73 -7.12
CA ASP A 47 19.65 9.26 -8.45
C ASP A 47 20.43 10.58 -8.62
N PRO A 48 21.63 10.54 -9.23
CA PRO A 48 22.45 11.72 -9.46
C PRO A 48 21.81 12.78 -10.38
N LEU A 49 20.70 12.46 -11.05
CA LEU A 49 19.97 13.40 -11.90
C LEU A 49 18.98 14.27 -11.11
N GLN A 50 18.68 13.91 -9.85
CA GLN A 50 17.94 14.78 -8.95
C GLN A 50 18.76 16.02 -8.62
N SER A 51 18.12 17.16 -8.40
CA SER A 51 18.78 18.34 -7.84
C SER A 51 19.07 18.16 -6.34
N THR A 52 18.16 17.51 -5.61
CA THR A 52 18.23 17.33 -4.15
C THR A 52 17.73 15.92 -3.72
N LEU A 53 16.78 15.83 -2.79
CA LEU A 53 16.04 14.61 -2.44
C LEU A 53 14.52 14.84 -2.53
N ASN A 54 13.76 13.80 -2.89
CA ASN A 54 12.31 13.89 -3.02
C ASN A 54 11.62 12.52 -2.84
N LEU A 55 10.31 12.54 -2.56
CA LEU A 55 9.45 11.36 -2.50
C LEU A 55 8.79 11.11 -3.85
N ILE A 56 9.16 10.03 -4.53
CA ILE A 56 8.60 9.67 -5.84
C ILE A 56 7.84 8.35 -5.75
N TRP A 57 6.77 8.19 -6.54
CA TRP A 57 6.16 6.88 -6.75
C TRP A 57 6.97 6.07 -7.77
N GLN A 58 7.43 4.90 -7.35
CA GLN A 58 8.01 3.89 -8.23
C GLN A 58 7.12 2.66 -8.26
N SER A 59 6.39 2.47 -9.36
CA SER A 59 5.30 1.48 -9.45
C SER A 59 4.28 1.70 -8.32
N ASN A 60 4.21 0.79 -7.33
CA ASN A 60 3.29 0.88 -6.20
C ASN A 60 3.97 1.36 -4.91
N ASP A 61 5.28 1.57 -4.89
CA ASP A 61 6.02 1.94 -3.69
C ASP A 61 6.38 3.43 -3.71
N LEU A 62 6.23 4.09 -2.55
CA LEU A 62 6.80 5.42 -2.35
C LEU A 62 8.26 5.24 -1.97
N VAL A 63 9.16 5.92 -2.68
CA VAL A 63 10.61 5.82 -2.47
C VAL A 63 11.20 7.20 -2.26
N LEU A 64 12.26 7.26 -1.46
CA LEU A 64 13.10 8.44 -1.30
C LEU A 64 14.19 8.42 -2.36
N ALA A 65 14.04 9.24 -3.40
CA ALA A 65 15.08 9.45 -4.40
C ALA A 65 16.00 10.59 -3.94
N TYR A 66 17.31 10.44 -4.07
CA TYR A 66 18.26 11.47 -3.61
C TYR A 66 19.51 11.56 -4.49
N ASN A 67 20.01 12.79 -4.66
CA ASN A 67 21.31 13.05 -5.25
C ASN A 67 22.42 12.87 -4.20
N PRO A 68 23.31 11.87 -4.35
CA PRO A 68 24.34 11.57 -3.38
C PRO A 68 25.38 12.69 -3.23
N ALA A 69 25.70 13.41 -4.31
CA ALA A 69 26.67 14.50 -4.28
C ALA A 69 26.11 15.71 -3.53
N TRP A 70 24.83 16.03 -3.74
CA TRP A 70 24.15 17.08 -2.99
C TRP A 70 24.01 16.71 -1.51
N VAL A 71 23.55 15.49 -1.21
CA VAL A 71 23.36 15.03 0.18
C VAL A 71 24.67 15.08 0.97
N LYS A 72 25.80 14.73 0.34
CA LYS A 72 27.12 14.78 0.96
C LYS A 72 27.50 16.19 1.43
N GLU A 73 27.16 17.21 0.65
CA GLU A 73 27.54 18.61 0.92
C GLU A 73 26.53 19.32 1.83
N GLU A 74 25.30 18.81 1.94
CA GLU A 74 24.25 19.41 2.76
C GLU A 74 24.54 19.23 4.26
N SER A 75 24.23 20.28 5.04
CA SER A 75 24.47 20.25 6.49
C SER A 75 23.58 19.21 7.16
N LEU A 76 24.11 18.51 8.19
CA LEU A 76 23.32 17.53 8.95
C LEU A 76 22.01 18.13 9.49
N ARG A 77 22.05 19.39 9.94
CA ARG A 77 20.88 20.11 10.47
C ARG A 77 19.79 20.27 9.40
N GLU A 78 20.16 20.80 8.23
CA GLU A 78 19.19 21.02 7.14
C GLU A 78 18.70 19.71 6.56
N LEU A 79 19.59 18.72 6.39
CA LEU A 79 19.21 17.40 5.91
C LEU A 79 18.24 16.70 6.86
N THR A 80 18.47 16.75 8.19
CA THR A 80 17.50 16.25 9.17
C THR A 80 16.17 16.97 9.06
N ASN A 81 16.18 18.30 8.86
CA ASN A 81 14.96 19.09 8.77
C ASN A 81 14.13 18.76 7.50
N LEU A 82 14.79 18.67 6.34
CA LEU A 82 14.17 18.22 5.09
C LEU A 82 13.61 16.81 5.19
N LEU A 83 14.34 15.90 5.84
CA LEU A 83 13.88 14.54 6.09
C LEU A 83 12.65 14.51 7.02
N HIS A 84 12.61 15.36 8.05
CA HIS A 84 11.45 15.51 8.91
C HIS A 84 10.23 16.00 8.11
N HIS A 85 10.41 17.05 7.30
CA HIS A 85 9.39 17.56 6.38
C HIS A 85 8.84 16.47 5.45
N LEU A 86 9.70 15.70 4.78
CA LEU A 86 9.27 14.61 3.90
C LEU A 86 8.54 13.50 4.67
N ALA A 87 9.02 13.13 5.86
CA ALA A 87 8.35 12.15 6.70
C ALA A 87 6.93 12.60 7.11
N LEU A 88 6.71 13.88 7.39
CA LEU A 88 5.38 14.43 7.68
C LEU A 88 4.43 14.28 6.49
N HIS A 89 4.90 14.51 5.25
CA HIS A 89 4.08 14.25 4.06
C HIS A 89 3.62 12.79 3.98
N VAL A 90 4.50 11.83 4.31
CA VAL A 90 4.17 10.41 4.36
C VAL A 90 3.16 10.12 5.47
N LEU A 91 3.41 10.61 6.69
CA LEU A 91 2.54 10.41 7.87
C LEU A 91 1.13 10.94 7.64
N TRP A 92 0.99 12.03 6.88
CA TRP A 92 -0.29 12.67 6.57
C TRP A 92 -0.92 12.18 5.27
N TYR A 93 -0.33 11.14 4.67
CA TYR A 93 -0.80 10.52 3.45
C TYR A 93 -0.90 11.48 2.26
N HIS A 94 -0.19 12.61 2.28
CA HIS A 94 -0.23 13.59 1.19
C HIS A 94 0.10 12.98 -0.18
N PRO A 95 1.12 12.10 -0.32
CA PRO A 95 1.41 11.41 -1.59
C PRO A 95 0.27 10.57 -2.15
N TYR A 96 -0.58 10.06 -1.27
CA TYR A 96 -1.73 9.26 -1.68
C TYR A 96 -2.98 10.12 -1.91
N ARG A 97 -3.24 11.09 -1.02
CA ARG A 97 -4.41 11.98 -1.06
C ARG A 97 -4.47 12.81 -2.34
N TYR A 98 -3.33 13.28 -2.81
CA TYR A 98 -3.24 14.20 -3.95
C TYR A 98 -2.66 13.56 -5.21
N ARG A 99 -2.62 12.23 -5.29
CA ARG A 99 -2.01 11.49 -6.41
C ARG A 99 -2.65 11.76 -7.78
N ASP A 100 -3.94 12.10 -7.77
CA ASP A 100 -4.76 12.37 -8.96
C ASP A 100 -5.16 13.86 -9.03
N ALA A 101 -4.45 14.76 -8.34
CA ALA A 101 -4.80 16.17 -8.29
C ALA A 101 -4.41 16.92 -9.59
N PHE A 102 -5.34 17.73 -10.10
CA PHE A 102 -5.19 18.48 -11.36
C PHE A 102 -4.36 19.77 -11.27
N ASP A 103 -4.12 20.32 -10.07
CA ASP A 103 -3.29 21.52 -9.85
C ASP A 103 -2.15 21.19 -8.89
N PRO A 104 -1.06 20.62 -9.42
CA PRO A 104 -0.05 20.05 -8.56
C PRO A 104 0.85 21.10 -7.89
N ALA A 105 0.93 22.31 -8.45
CA ALA A 105 1.62 23.43 -7.83
C ALA A 105 0.85 23.96 -6.61
N ALA A 106 -0.48 24.06 -6.70
CA ALA A 106 -1.31 24.39 -5.56
C ALA A 106 -1.27 23.32 -4.46
N VAL A 107 -1.19 22.04 -4.84
CA VAL A 107 -0.99 20.93 -3.89
C VAL A 107 0.32 21.09 -3.16
N ALA A 108 1.44 21.28 -3.86
CA ALA A 108 2.75 21.45 -3.23
C ALA A 108 2.73 22.59 -2.21
N ILE A 109 2.23 23.76 -2.59
CA ILE A 109 2.07 24.92 -1.70
C ILE A 109 1.22 24.55 -0.47
N ALA A 110 0.04 23.97 -0.67
CA ALA A 110 -0.89 23.69 0.42
C ALA A 110 -0.37 22.63 1.38
N THR A 111 0.35 21.62 0.88
CA THR A 111 0.91 20.57 1.72
C THR A 111 2.15 21.04 2.47
N ASP A 112 3.01 21.84 1.84
CA ASP A 112 4.19 22.43 2.49
C ASP A 112 3.76 23.36 3.64
N VAL A 113 2.81 24.25 3.38
CA VAL A 113 2.25 25.16 4.40
C VAL A 113 1.70 24.36 5.59
N ALA A 114 1.07 23.22 5.33
CA ALA A 114 0.49 22.39 6.38
C ALA A 114 1.56 21.70 7.23
N VAL A 115 2.55 21.04 6.61
CA VAL A 115 3.60 20.30 7.35
C VAL A 115 4.60 21.24 8.03
N ASN A 116 4.94 22.37 7.41
CA ASN A 116 5.98 23.28 7.89
C ASN A 116 5.64 23.96 9.21
N GLN A 117 4.36 24.02 9.58
CA GLN A 117 3.93 24.55 10.87
C GLN A 117 4.19 23.60 12.05
N TYR A 118 4.59 22.36 11.78
CA TYR A 118 4.95 21.35 12.78
C TYR A 118 6.47 21.14 12.91
N LEU A 119 7.25 21.89 12.13
CA LEU A 119 8.71 21.91 12.21
C LEU A 119 9.15 23.11 13.03
N GLU A 120 10.25 22.98 13.77
CA GLU A 120 10.85 24.09 14.51
C GLU A 120 11.27 25.22 13.54
N GLU A 121 11.86 24.83 12.40
CA GLU A 121 12.22 25.72 11.30
C GLU A 121 11.73 25.11 9.99
N SER A 122 11.19 25.91 9.06
CA SER A 122 10.80 25.42 7.74
C SER A 122 12.05 25.16 6.88
N PRO A 123 12.16 24.01 6.19
CA PRO A 123 13.31 23.73 5.35
C PRO A 123 13.47 24.75 4.22
N ALA A 124 14.71 24.98 3.83
CA ALA A 124 15.06 25.98 2.84
C ALA A 124 14.32 25.74 1.51
N GLY A 125 13.58 26.76 1.09
CA GLY A 125 12.87 26.76 -0.19
C GLY A 125 11.54 26.00 -0.23
N THR A 126 11.02 25.60 0.93
CA THR A 126 9.62 25.16 1.08
C THR A 126 8.69 26.33 1.38
N VAL A 127 7.38 26.17 1.14
CA VAL A 127 6.42 27.28 1.30
C VAL A 127 5.87 27.36 2.73
N THR A 128 5.87 28.55 3.33
CA THR A 128 5.34 28.78 4.69
C THR A 128 3.94 29.40 4.68
N LEU A 129 3.23 29.31 5.81
CA LEU A 129 1.94 30.00 5.98
C LEU A 129 2.06 31.50 5.69
N VAL A 130 3.15 32.14 6.15
CA VAL A 130 3.41 33.57 5.93
C VAL A 130 3.55 33.89 4.45
N ASP A 131 4.21 33.03 3.67
CA ASP A 131 4.33 33.21 2.22
C ASP A 131 2.97 33.12 1.53
N LEU A 132 2.13 32.14 1.92
CA LEU A 132 0.79 31.98 1.36
C LEU A 132 -0.15 33.12 1.74
N GLU A 133 -0.15 33.57 3.01
CA GLU A 133 -0.93 34.72 3.46
C GLU A 133 -0.50 36.00 2.71
N ARG A 134 0.80 36.21 2.50
CA ARG A 134 1.31 37.35 1.73
C ARG A 134 0.88 37.29 0.26
N ALA A 135 0.95 36.12 -0.36
CA ALA A 135 0.59 35.94 -1.77
C ALA A 135 -0.92 36.08 -2.01
N THR A 136 -1.74 35.61 -1.07
CA THR A 136 -3.21 35.64 -1.17
C THR A 136 -3.83 36.91 -0.59
N LYS A 137 -3.08 37.66 0.23
CA LYS A 137 -3.56 38.77 1.07
C LYS A 137 -4.71 38.36 1.99
N GLN A 138 -4.74 37.09 2.42
CA GLN A 138 -5.75 36.53 3.31
C GLN A 138 -5.09 36.04 4.59
N ARG A 139 -5.82 36.13 5.70
CA ARG A 139 -5.46 35.40 6.93
C ARG A 139 -5.99 33.98 6.84
N LEU A 140 -5.12 33.02 7.12
CA LEU A 140 -5.44 31.60 7.00
C LEU A 140 -5.32 30.91 8.37
N PRO A 141 -6.10 29.83 8.60
CA PRO A 141 -6.09 29.16 9.90
C PRO A 141 -4.72 28.56 10.20
N ARG A 142 -4.23 28.71 11.42
CA ARG A 142 -2.99 28.07 11.89
C ARG A 142 -3.23 26.59 12.18
N LEU A 143 -2.22 25.76 11.97
CA LEU A 143 -2.23 24.32 12.28
C LEU A 143 -3.43 23.55 11.66
N ALA A 144 -3.98 24.06 10.55
CA ALA A 144 -5.00 23.37 9.78
C ALA A 144 -4.39 22.37 8.79
N ASP A 145 -5.21 21.41 8.34
CA ASP A 145 -4.85 20.45 7.31
C ASP A 145 -4.63 21.11 5.92
N SER A 146 -3.86 20.44 5.05
CA SER A 146 -3.61 20.90 3.68
C SER A 146 -4.87 21.21 2.86
N ALA A 147 -5.99 20.54 3.15
CA ALA A 147 -7.28 20.82 2.52
C ALA A 147 -7.80 22.24 2.80
N ALA A 148 -7.45 22.84 3.95
CA ALA A 148 -7.85 24.20 4.28
C ALA A 148 -7.09 25.26 3.48
N TYR A 149 -5.83 24.99 3.11
CA TYR A 149 -5.00 25.91 2.33
C TYR A 149 -5.16 25.74 0.82
N LEU A 150 -5.60 24.56 0.38
CA LEU A 150 -5.70 24.22 -1.05
C LEU A 150 -6.57 25.19 -1.87
N PRO A 151 -7.74 25.68 -1.40
CA PRO A 151 -8.52 26.68 -2.14
C PRO A 151 -7.75 27.98 -2.35
N ALA A 152 -7.09 28.48 -1.31
CA ALA A 152 -6.30 29.71 -1.37
C ALA A 152 -5.09 29.55 -2.31
N ALA A 153 -4.41 28.40 -2.25
CA ALA A 153 -3.32 28.06 -3.16
C ALA A 153 -3.80 27.96 -4.61
N ARG A 154 -4.97 27.34 -4.87
CA ARG A 154 -5.56 27.20 -6.21
C ARG A 154 -5.94 28.54 -6.83
N ALA A 155 -6.39 29.50 -6.03
CA ALA A 155 -6.77 30.83 -6.49
C ALA A 155 -5.58 31.70 -6.97
N LEU A 156 -4.35 31.34 -6.61
CA LEU A 156 -3.16 32.07 -7.05
C LEU A 156 -2.94 31.96 -8.56
N ALA A 157 -2.44 33.05 -9.15
CA ALA A 157 -2.02 33.06 -10.54
C ALA A 157 -0.86 32.06 -10.78
N PRO A 158 -0.78 31.42 -11.96
CA PRO A 158 0.28 30.45 -12.27
C PRO A 158 1.71 30.99 -12.07
N ALA A 159 1.95 32.27 -12.38
CA ALA A 159 3.24 32.91 -12.16
C ALA A 159 3.61 32.97 -10.67
N THR A 160 2.67 33.33 -9.81
CA THR A 160 2.84 33.36 -8.35
C THR A 160 3.08 31.96 -7.79
N LYS A 161 2.32 30.95 -8.26
CA LYS A 161 2.55 29.55 -7.87
C LYS A 161 3.97 29.10 -8.22
N ARG A 162 4.45 29.40 -9.43
CA ARG A 162 5.82 29.10 -9.85
C ARG A 162 6.87 29.81 -9.00
N GLN A 163 6.63 31.07 -8.64
CA GLN A 163 7.54 31.82 -7.78
C GLN A 163 7.62 31.24 -6.36
N LEU A 164 6.49 30.79 -5.79
CA LEU A 164 6.45 30.19 -4.46
C LEU A 164 7.12 28.81 -4.44
N VAL A 165 6.79 27.95 -5.40
CA VAL A 165 7.37 26.60 -5.51
C VAL A 165 8.84 26.64 -5.96
N GLY A 166 9.25 27.68 -6.68
CA GLY A 166 10.59 27.83 -7.24
C GLY A 166 11.66 28.36 -6.28
N ARG A 167 11.38 28.53 -4.98
CA ARG A 167 12.35 29.00 -3.97
C ARG A 167 13.27 27.91 -3.40
N GLY A 168 13.14 26.66 -3.84
CA GLY A 168 13.97 25.49 -3.47
C GLY A 168 15.48 25.71 -3.63
N VAL A 169 16.28 25.17 -2.71
CA VAL A 169 17.74 25.02 -2.89
C VAL A 169 17.99 24.10 -4.08
N GLY A 170 18.71 24.57 -5.09
CA GLY A 170 19.01 23.83 -6.32
C GLY A 170 17.99 24.11 -7.42
N GLY A 171 18.40 24.89 -8.41
CA GLY A 171 17.59 25.25 -9.58
C GLY A 171 16.95 24.03 -10.24
N GLU A 172 15.67 24.20 -10.59
CA GLU A 172 14.80 23.25 -11.27
C GLU A 172 14.37 21.99 -10.48
N ARG A 173 13.16 22.17 -9.90
CA ARG A 173 12.06 21.22 -9.64
C ARG A 173 12.00 20.52 -8.28
N PRO A 174 10.86 20.71 -7.58
CA PRO A 174 10.01 19.61 -7.19
C PRO A 174 8.89 19.54 -8.23
N THR A 175 9.00 18.63 -9.21
CA THR A 175 7.77 18.10 -9.80
C THR A 175 6.91 17.60 -8.64
N PRO A 176 5.59 17.77 -8.71
CA PRO A 176 4.68 17.21 -7.72
C PRO A 176 4.77 15.70 -7.88
N ALA A 177 5.65 15.10 -7.09
CA ALA A 177 6.20 13.78 -7.33
C ALA A 177 5.23 12.64 -6.96
N TRP A 178 3.99 13.01 -6.66
CA TRP A 178 2.96 12.09 -6.21
C TRP A 178 2.00 11.69 -7.32
N VAL A 179 2.27 12.07 -8.57
CA VAL A 179 1.48 11.61 -9.71
C VAL A 179 1.51 10.09 -9.78
N THR A 180 0.33 9.49 -9.89
CA THR A 180 0.17 8.03 -10.05
C THR A 180 0.92 7.55 -11.30
N PRO A 181 1.95 6.69 -11.18
CA PRO A 181 2.65 6.15 -12.34
C PRO A 181 1.72 5.29 -13.21
N ALA A 182 1.97 5.27 -14.51
CA ALA A 182 1.21 4.40 -15.42
C ALA A 182 1.35 2.92 -15.01
N GLY A 183 0.21 2.25 -14.80
CA GLY A 183 0.17 0.85 -14.36
C GLY A 183 0.33 0.65 -12.84
N ALA A 184 0.42 1.71 -12.05
CA ALA A 184 0.34 1.63 -10.60
C ALA A 184 -1.09 1.28 -10.15
N ASN A 185 -1.20 0.48 -9.09
CA ASN A 185 -2.47 0.12 -8.46
C ASN A 185 -2.68 0.98 -7.21
N PRO A 186 -3.70 1.87 -7.18
CA PRO A 186 -3.95 2.76 -6.05
C PRO A 186 -4.19 2.03 -4.72
N LEU A 187 -4.72 0.80 -4.73
CA LEU A 187 -4.89 0.03 -3.49
C LEU A 187 -3.54 -0.46 -2.96
N LEU A 188 -2.66 -0.93 -3.84
CA LEU A 188 -1.30 -1.34 -3.46
C LEU A 188 -0.46 -0.13 -3.01
N MET A 189 -0.60 1.03 -3.66
CA MET A 189 0.02 2.28 -3.21
C MET A 189 -0.40 2.64 -1.78
N LYS A 190 -1.70 2.58 -1.48
CA LYS A 190 -2.23 2.83 -0.12
C LYS A 190 -1.69 1.83 0.89
N ALA A 191 -1.71 0.55 0.55
CA ALA A 191 -1.24 -0.52 1.43
C ALA A 191 0.27 -0.41 1.72
N ASN A 192 1.06 -0.14 0.68
CA ASN A 192 2.51 0.05 0.79
C ASN A 192 2.83 1.29 1.64
N LEU A 193 2.14 2.40 1.42
CA LEU A 193 2.26 3.61 2.23
C LEU A 193 1.92 3.37 3.70
N LYS A 194 0.83 2.63 3.96
CA LYS A 194 0.42 2.26 5.34
C LYS A 194 1.47 1.40 6.05
N ARG A 195 2.29 0.62 5.34
CA ARG A 195 3.40 -0.11 5.96
C ARG A 195 4.52 0.81 6.43
N LEU A 196 4.76 1.94 5.75
CA LEU A 196 5.78 2.92 6.17
C LEU A 196 5.39 3.61 7.48
N THR A 197 4.08 3.72 7.75
CA THR A 197 3.54 4.33 8.97
C THR A 197 3.18 3.30 10.05
N LYS A 198 3.52 2.01 9.89
CA LYS A 198 3.24 0.97 10.89
C LYS A 198 4.26 1.05 12.03
N GLY A 199 3.92 1.87 13.03
CA GLY A 199 4.70 2.07 14.24
C GLY A 199 4.26 3.34 14.96
N ARG A 200 3.07 3.31 15.59
CA ARG A 200 2.41 4.43 16.28
C ARG A 200 2.05 5.64 15.39
N ALA A 201 0.83 6.16 15.56
CA ALA A 201 0.48 7.46 15.03
C ALA A 201 1.29 8.53 15.78
N PRO A 202 1.86 9.53 15.10
CA PRO A 202 2.57 10.61 15.78
C PRO A 202 1.63 11.35 16.74
N HIS A 203 2.15 11.71 17.91
CA HIS A 203 1.46 12.53 18.90
C HIS A 203 1.44 13.98 18.40
N PHE A 204 0.51 14.31 17.52
CA PHE A 204 0.19 15.71 17.20
C PHE A 204 -1.10 16.09 17.91
N ASP A 205 -1.04 17.18 18.70
CA ASP A 205 -2.16 17.70 19.48
C ASP A 205 -3.40 17.84 18.57
N GLN A 206 -4.52 17.26 19.00
CA GLN A 206 -5.68 16.91 18.15
C GLN A 206 -6.49 18.13 17.67
N ARG A 207 -5.99 19.35 17.86
CA ARG A 207 -6.69 20.61 17.58
C ARG A 207 -6.37 21.07 16.16
N GLY A 208 -7.13 20.57 15.19
CA GLY A 208 -7.06 21.09 13.80
C GLY A 208 -7.33 20.08 12.67
N ARG A 209 -7.67 18.83 12.98
CA ARG A 209 -7.97 17.83 11.95
C ARG A 209 -9.25 18.19 11.20
N GLY A 210 -9.10 18.59 9.93
CA GLY A 210 -10.15 18.44 8.94
C GLY A 210 -10.51 16.96 8.84
N THR A 211 -11.76 16.63 9.11
CA THR A 211 -12.31 15.28 9.01
C THR A 211 -12.14 14.78 7.58
N VAL A 212 -11.27 13.79 7.38
CA VAL A 212 -11.54 12.76 6.36
C VAL A 212 -12.95 12.26 6.66
N PRO A 213 -13.86 12.09 5.69
CA PRO A 213 -15.22 11.65 5.97
C PRO A 213 -15.18 10.37 6.81
N GLN A 214 -15.37 10.55 8.12
CA GLN A 214 -15.60 9.51 9.09
C GLN A 214 -17.05 9.12 8.85
N GLY A 215 -17.25 8.03 8.12
CA GLY A 215 -18.43 7.21 8.36
C GLY A 215 -18.30 6.72 9.79
N GLN A 216 -18.95 7.43 10.71
CA GLN A 216 -19.20 7.13 12.13
C GLN A 216 -18.35 6.00 12.71
N ASP A 217 -17.18 6.34 13.27
CA ASP A 217 -16.57 5.55 14.34
C ASP A 217 -16.73 6.34 15.63
N GLN A 218 -17.84 6.07 16.33
CA GLN A 218 -17.96 6.44 17.74
C GLN A 218 -16.93 5.62 18.52
N GLY A 219 -16.23 6.30 19.43
CA GLY A 219 -15.14 5.75 20.21
C GLY A 219 -15.51 4.43 20.88
N LEU A 220 -14.93 3.36 20.36
CA LEU A 220 -14.63 2.16 21.12
C LEU A 220 -13.11 2.06 21.09
N THR A 221 -12.52 2.04 22.27
CA THR A 221 -11.13 1.71 22.53
C THR A 221 -10.76 0.48 21.71
N GLU A 222 -10.07 0.67 20.57
CA GLU A 222 -9.64 -0.46 19.74
C GLU A 222 -8.61 -1.27 20.53
N PRO A 223 -8.88 -2.54 20.86
CA PRO A 223 -7.88 -3.38 21.50
C PRO A 223 -6.73 -3.57 20.53
N SER A 224 -5.53 -3.28 21.03
CA SER A 224 -4.27 -3.49 20.34
C SER A 224 -4.09 -4.97 20.02
N GLY A 225 -4.41 -5.37 18.79
CA GLY A 225 -4.23 -6.74 18.31
C GLY A 225 -3.93 -6.75 16.82
N SER A 226 -2.70 -7.14 16.45
CA SER A 226 -2.38 -7.42 15.06
C SER A 226 -3.08 -8.71 14.62
N TYR A 227 -4.24 -8.61 13.98
CA TYR A 227 -4.87 -9.77 13.33
C TYR A 227 -4.12 -10.11 12.03
N GLN A 228 -3.07 -10.94 12.15
CA GLN A 228 -2.82 -11.94 11.12
C GLN A 228 -3.19 -13.28 11.74
N THR A 229 -4.46 -13.66 11.58
CA THR A 229 -4.95 -14.98 11.96
C THR A 229 -4.12 -16.06 11.24
N ASP A 230 -4.00 -17.24 11.84
CA ASP A 230 -3.15 -18.31 11.30
C ASP A 230 -3.58 -18.75 9.90
N TRP A 231 -4.88 -18.68 9.63
CA TRP A 231 -5.45 -18.99 8.33
C TRP A 231 -5.11 -17.95 7.26
N VAL A 232 -5.00 -16.66 7.60
CA VAL A 232 -4.52 -15.61 6.67
C VAL A 232 -3.05 -15.87 6.31
N ARG A 233 -2.25 -16.35 7.26
CA ARG A 233 -0.87 -16.77 7.01
C ARG A 233 -0.80 -18.02 6.12
N ALA A 234 -1.68 -19.00 6.35
CA ALA A 234 -1.78 -20.20 5.52
C ALA A 234 -2.18 -19.88 4.07
N LEU A 235 -3.19 -19.03 3.89
CA LEU A 235 -3.63 -18.58 2.56
C LEU A 235 -2.50 -17.88 1.80
N ARG A 236 -1.70 -17.05 2.48
CA ARG A 236 -0.50 -16.44 1.88
C ARG A 236 0.57 -17.44 1.45
N ARG A 237 0.73 -18.55 2.17
CA ARG A 237 1.66 -19.62 1.76
C ARG A 237 1.16 -20.32 0.50
N LEU A 238 -0.13 -20.61 0.41
CA LEU A 238 -0.77 -21.18 -0.79
C LEU A 238 -0.68 -20.24 -1.99
N MET A 239 -0.74 -18.93 -1.78
CA MET A 239 -0.48 -17.96 -2.85
C MET A 239 1.00 -17.81 -3.19
N GLY A 240 1.93 -18.05 -2.25
CA GLY A 240 3.37 -17.99 -2.50
C GLY A 240 3.85 -19.02 -3.53
N THR A 241 3.11 -20.12 -3.70
CA THR A 241 3.31 -21.10 -4.79
C THR A 241 2.61 -20.68 -6.09
N ALA A 242 1.60 -19.80 -6.01
CA ALA A 242 0.94 -19.15 -7.13
C ALA A 242 1.67 -17.85 -7.53
N ILE A 243 2.74 -18.01 -8.31
CA ILE A 243 3.69 -16.98 -8.68
C ILE A 243 3.04 -15.75 -9.34
N ASP A 244 3.13 -14.58 -8.69
CA ASP A 244 2.64 -13.28 -9.18
C ASP A 244 3.64 -12.55 -10.09
N GLY A 245 3.12 -11.95 -11.17
CA GLY A 245 3.65 -10.71 -11.75
C GLY A 245 4.60 -10.79 -12.95
N GLN A 246 4.65 -9.68 -13.69
CA GLN A 246 5.68 -9.44 -14.72
C GLN A 246 7.03 -9.26 -14.04
N ARG A 247 7.97 -10.19 -14.27
CA ARG A 247 9.34 -10.05 -13.80
C ARG A 247 10.23 -9.54 -14.93
N THR A 248 11.02 -8.51 -14.67
CA THR A 248 12.12 -8.12 -15.56
C THR A 248 13.17 -9.23 -15.57
N SER A 249 13.57 -9.63 -16.77
CA SER A 249 14.48 -10.76 -16.97
C SER A 249 15.55 -10.35 -17.96
N TYR A 250 16.80 -10.28 -17.48
CA TYR A 250 17.98 -10.00 -18.31
C TYR A 250 18.33 -11.16 -19.25
N SER A 251 17.73 -12.35 -19.06
CA SER A 251 17.87 -13.48 -19.97
C SER A 251 16.88 -13.46 -21.15
N ARG A 252 16.04 -12.42 -21.27
CA ARG A 252 15.16 -12.22 -22.43
C ARG A 252 15.35 -10.82 -23.00
N PHE A 253 15.24 -10.71 -24.32
CA PHE A 253 15.24 -9.41 -25.00
C PHE A 253 13.94 -8.65 -24.76
N ASN A 254 14.05 -7.32 -24.67
CA ASN A 254 12.89 -6.45 -24.69
C ASN A 254 12.19 -6.56 -26.05
N ARG A 255 10.96 -7.10 -26.09
CA ARG A 255 10.19 -7.34 -27.32
C ARG A 255 9.99 -6.08 -28.19
N ARG A 256 9.93 -4.89 -27.58
CA ARG A 256 9.75 -3.63 -28.31
C ARG A 256 11.07 -3.03 -28.79
N GLN A 257 12.20 -3.42 -28.17
CA GLN A 257 13.54 -2.95 -28.52
C GLN A 257 14.56 -4.09 -28.41
N PRO A 258 14.54 -5.08 -29.33
CA PRO A 258 15.34 -6.30 -29.19
C PRO A 258 16.86 -6.06 -29.24
N TYR A 259 17.29 -5.01 -29.94
CA TYR A 259 18.71 -4.66 -30.13
C TYR A 259 19.33 -3.89 -28.95
N ARG A 260 18.52 -3.46 -27.97
CA ARG A 260 18.97 -2.76 -26.75
C ARG A 260 19.23 -3.79 -25.65
N MET A 261 20.43 -4.37 -25.65
CA MET A 261 20.87 -5.43 -24.73
C MET A 261 20.90 -5.00 -23.25
N ASP A 262 20.89 -3.70 -23.00
CA ASP A 262 20.83 -3.07 -21.68
C ASP A 262 19.42 -3.08 -21.07
N LEU A 263 18.38 -3.28 -21.88
CA LEU A 263 16.99 -3.31 -21.44
C LEU A 263 16.54 -4.76 -21.14
N PRO A 264 16.14 -5.09 -19.90
CA PRO A 264 15.63 -6.41 -19.61
C PRO A 264 14.30 -6.66 -20.33
N GLY A 265 14.12 -7.88 -20.85
CA GLY A 265 12.84 -8.38 -21.32
C GLY A 265 11.84 -8.57 -20.17
N ARG A 266 10.58 -8.83 -20.53
CA ARG A 266 9.50 -9.07 -19.55
C ARG A 266 9.03 -10.52 -19.65
N VAL A 267 8.93 -11.19 -18.51
CA VAL A 267 8.28 -12.50 -18.40
C VAL A 267 6.93 -12.29 -17.74
N SER A 268 5.85 -12.53 -18.49
CA SER A 268 4.50 -12.58 -17.95
C SER A 268 4.33 -13.83 -17.11
N ARG A 269 4.02 -13.67 -15.83
CA ARG A 269 3.47 -14.76 -14.99
C ARG A 269 1.99 -14.51 -14.81
N LEU A 270 1.19 -15.58 -14.86
CA LEU A 270 -0.25 -15.50 -14.60
C LEU A 270 -0.45 -15.04 -13.16
N VAL A 271 -1.22 -13.96 -12.98
CA VAL A 271 -1.79 -13.64 -11.68
C VAL A 271 -2.89 -14.66 -11.43
N THR A 272 -2.63 -15.65 -10.59
CA THR A 272 -3.63 -16.67 -10.27
C THR A 272 -4.62 -16.10 -9.26
N PRO A 273 -5.91 -15.98 -9.60
CA PRO A 273 -6.93 -15.51 -8.65
C PRO A 273 -7.13 -16.54 -7.54
N VAL A 274 -7.68 -16.12 -6.39
CA VAL A 274 -8.14 -17.02 -5.33
C VAL A 274 -9.61 -17.37 -5.58
N GLU A 275 -9.92 -18.65 -5.64
CA GLU A 275 -11.30 -19.13 -5.75
C GLU A 275 -11.89 -19.26 -4.35
N ILE A 276 -12.94 -18.51 -4.05
CA ILE A 276 -13.58 -18.47 -2.72
C ILE A 276 -15.01 -19.00 -2.85
N PHE A 277 -15.31 -20.03 -2.08
CA PHE A 277 -16.62 -20.65 -2.00
C PHE A 277 -17.27 -20.35 -0.65
N VAL A 278 -18.50 -19.87 -0.68
CA VAL A 278 -19.28 -19.53 0.52
C VAL A 278 -20.49 -20.44 0.58
N ASP A 279 -20.55 -21.22 1.65
CA ASP A 279 -21.66 -22.09 1.97
C ASP A 279 -22.89 -21.25 2.37
N GLN A 280 -23.99 -21.46 1.66
CA GLN A 280 -25.30 -20.86 1.92
C GLN A 280 -26.39 -21.91 2.21
N SER A 281 -25.99 -23.11 2.62
CA SER A 281 -26.89 -24.19 3.07
C SER A 281 -27.79 -23.75 4.23
N GLY A 282 -28.85 -24.52 4.50
CA GLY A 282 -29.82 -24.18 5.55
C GLY A 282 -29.25 -24.01 6.96
N SER A 283 -28.10 -24.62 7.27
CA SER A 283 -27.42 -24.51 8.57
C SER A 283 -26.61 -23.21 8.72
N MET A 284 -26.34 -22.51 7.61
CA MET A 284 -25.65 -21.23 7.59
C MET A 284 -26.65 -20.08 7.73
N GLY A 285 -26.77 -19.54 8.95
CA GLY A 285 -27.61 -18.37 9.22
C GLY A 285 -27.14 -17.11 8.48
N ASP A 286 -28.08 -16.25 8.07
CA ASP A 286 -27.79 -15.07 7.25
C ASP A 286 -26.76 -14.12 7.89
N ALA A 287 -26.79 -13.98 9.22
CA ALA A 287 -25.82 -13.19 9.97
C ALA A 287 -24.40 -13.77 9.87
N THR A 288 -24.27 -15.10 9.90
CA THR A 288 -22.99 -15.80 9.76
C THR A 288 -22.44 -15.61 8.36
N VAL A 289 -23.26 -15.83 7.32
CA VAL A 289 -22.87 -15.62 5.92
C VAL A 289 -22.46 -14.17 5.68
N ALA A 290 -23.22 -13.21 6.20
CA ALA A 290 -22.89 -11.79 6.08
C ALA A 290 -21.54 -11.43 6.73
N ARG A 291 -21.25 -12.00 7.91
CA ARG A 291 -19.95 -11.83 8.59
C ARG A 291 -18.81 -12.37 7.73
N LEU A 292 -18.95 -13.58 7.20
CA LEU A 292 -17.92 -14.21 6.36
C LEU A 292 -17.65 -13.41 5.09
N LEU A 293 -18.71 -12.96 4.43
CA LEU A 293 -18.59 -12.11 3.25
C LEU A 293 -17.88 -10.80 3.58
N LYS A 294 -18.25 -10.13 4.68
CA LYS A 294 -17.56 -8.90 5.13
C LYS A 294 -16.09 -9.14 5.45
N MET A 295 -15.75 -10.27 6.07
CA MET A 295 -14.37 -10.66 6.38
C MET A 295 -13.55 -10.91 5.11
N VAL A 296 -14.09 -11.67 4.15
CA VAL A 296 -13.48 -11.91 2.84
C VAL A 296 -13.26 -10.58 2.10
N VAL A 297 -14.30 -9.74 2.01
CA VAL A 297 -14.23 -8.41 1.38
C VAL A 297 -13.12 -7.57 2.03
N THR A 298 -13.08 -7.54 3.37
CA THR A 298 -12.07 -6.81 4.14
C THR A 298 -10.66 -7.31 3.84
N LEU A 299 -10.45 -8.63 3.79
CA LEU A 299 -9.16 -9.23 3.45
C LEU A 299 -8.75 -8.96 2.01
N VAL A 300 -9.68 -9.10 1.07
CA VAL A 300 -9.46 -8.79 -0.35
C VAL A 300 -9.01 -7.34 -0.51
N HIS A 301 -9.68 -6.40 0.17
CA HIS A 301 -9.31 -4.98 0.15
C HIS A 301 -7.97 -4.70 0.83
N GLN A 302 -7.67 -5.37 1.96
CA GLN A 302 -6.42 -5.17 2.69
C GLN A 302 -5.20 -5.78 1.98
N GLN A 303 -5.38 -6.90 1.26
CA GLN A 303 -4.28 -7.68 0.68
C GLN A 303 -4.15 -7.53 -0.84
N GLY A 304 -5.16 -6.99 -1.52
CA GLY A 304 -5.13 -6.70 -2.96
C GLY A 304 -5.25 -7.95 -3.86
N TRP A 305 -5.85 -9.03 -3.36
CA TRP A 305 -6.00 -10.27 -4.10
C TRP A 305 -7.07 -10.16 -5.18
N GLN A 306 -6.81 -10.75 -6.35
CA GLN A 306 -7.89 -11.05 -7.29
C GLN A 306 -8.64 -12.26 -6.77
N VAL A 307 -9.94 -12.12 -6.54
CA VAL A 307 -10.76 -13.21 -6.01
C VAL A 307 -11.98 -13.45 -6.87
N HIS A 308 -12.38 -14.71 -6.98
CA HIS A 308 -13.66 -15.11 -7.51
C HIS A 308 -14.49 -15.66 -6.36
N LEU A 309 -15.61 -15.00 -6.09
CA LEU A 309 -16.50 -15.38 -4.99
C LEU A 309 -17.71 -16.12 -5.56
N THR A 310 -17.96 -17.33 -5.07
CA THR A 310 -19.00 -18.24 -5.57
C THR A 310 -19.84 -18.76 -4.40
N ALA A 311 -21.17 -18.68 -4.51
CA ALA A 311 -22.07 -19.30 -3.55
C ALA A 311 -22.33 -20.76 -3.92
N PHE A 312 -22.41 -21.63 -2.92
CA PHE A 312 -22.79 -23.03 -3.10
C PHE A 312 -23.66 -23.54 -1.95
N ASP A 313 -24.41 -24.61 -2.23
CA ASP A 313 -25.09 -25.46 -1.26
C ASP A 313 -25.00 -26.94 -1.74
N ALA A 314 -26.08 -27.52 -2.26
CA ALA A 314 -26.07 -28.81 -2.95
C ALA A 314 -25.56 -28.67 -4.38
N ALA A 315 -25.57 -27.45 -4.92
CA ALA A 315 -25.04 -27.09 -6.23
C ALA A 315 -24.39 -25.70 -6.21
N ILE A 316 -23.69 -25.34 -7.29
CA ILE A 316 -23.20 -23.97 -7.47
C ILE A 316 -24.38 -23.05 -7.78
N GLN A 317 -24.56 -22.02 -6.96
CA GLN A 317 -25.65 -21.05 -7.09
C GLN A 317 -25.27 -19.85 -7.97
N GLY A 318 -23.96 -19.59 -8.11
CA GLY A 318 -23.42 -18.57 -9.00
C GLY A 318 -22.41 -17.64 -8.33
N ARG A 319 -21.90 -16.68 -9.10
CA ARG A 319 -20.92 -15.70 -8.61
C ARG A 319 -21.59 -14.63 -7.76
N LEU A 320 -21.00 -14.35 -6.62
CA LEU A 320 -21.39 -13.25 -5.75
C LEU A 320 -20.57 -12.01 -6.11
N ALA A 321 -21.23 -10.87 -6.27
CA ALA A 321 -20.52 -9.60 -6.31
C ALA A 321 -20.05 -9.24 -4.89
N VAL A 322 -18.83 -8.71 -4.78
CA VAL A 322 -18.28 -8.19 -3.53
C VAL A 322 -19.22 -7.09 -3.00
N GLY A 323 -19.89 -7.36 -1.87
CA GLY A 323 -20.87 -6.44 -1.25
C GLY A 323 -22.35 -6.80 -1.47
N GLN A 324 -22.68 -7.83 -2.24
CA GLN A 324 -24.05 -8.34 -2.34
C GLN A 324 -24.30 -9.44 -1.29
N LEU A 325 -25.12 -9.11 -0.29
CA LEU A 325 -25.54 -9.97 0.81
C LEU A 325 -26.86 -10.70 0.50
N ARG A 326 -26.99 -11.30 -0.69
CA ARG A 326 -28.21 -12.04 -1.04
C ARG A 326 -27.99 -13.54 -0.92
N ARG A 327 -28.90 -14.21 -0.21
CA ARG A 327 -29.01 -15.66 -0.21
C ARG A 327 -29.47 -16.11 -1.60
N LEU A 328 -28.70 -17.00 -2.23
CA LEU A 328 -29.00 -17.55 -3.55
C LEU A 328 -29.52 -19.00 -3.47
N GLY A 329 -29.37 -19.67 -2.31
CA GLY A 329 -29.78 -21.06 -2.10
C GLY A 329 -30.28 -21.35 -0.69
N GLY A 330 -30.41 -22.63 -0.36
CA GLY A 330 -30.91 -23.10 0.94
C GLY A 330 -31.20 -24.59 1.06
N GLY A 331 -30.58 -25.40 0.21
CA GLY A 331 -30.62 -26.86 0.31
C GLY A 331 -29.63 -27.42 1.35
N GLY A 332 -29.40 -28.73 1.26
CA GLY A 332 -28.29 -29.40 1.97
C GLY A 332 -26.93 -29.05 1.37
N THR A 333 -25.85 -29.46 2.03
CA THR A 333 -24.48 -29.12 1.62
C THR A 333 -23.83 -30.27 0.84
N ARG A 334 -23.26 -29.99 -0.34
CA ARG A 334 -22.45 -30.94 -1.12
C ARG A 334 -21.15 -30.27 -1.58
N PHE A 335 -20.04 -30.59 -0.93
CA PHE A 335 -18.73 -30.04 -1.26
C PHE A 335 -18.22 -30.52 -2.64
N ALA A 336 -18.61 -31.70 -3.11
CA ALA A 336 -18.26 -32.23 -4.42
C ALA A 336 -18.68 -31.29 -5.56
N ALA A 337 -19.76 -30.52 -5.40
CA ALA A 337 -20.21 -29.53 -6.38
C ALA A 337 -19.14 -28.46 -6.65
N ILE A 338 -18.32 -28.10 -5.65
CA ILE A 338 -17.19 -27.17 -5.79
C ILE A 338 -16.16 -27.72 -6.77
N PHE A 339 -15.74 -28.97 -6.57
CA PHE A 339 -14.67 -29.57 -7.37
C PHE A 339 -15.17 -30.00 -8.75
N GLU A 340 -16.43 -30.36 -8.91
CA GLU A 340 -17.10 -30.52 -10.20
C GLU A 340 -17.06 -29.20 -11.00
N ASP A 341 -17.45 -28.08 -10.40
CA ASP A 341 -17.40 -26.76 -11.03
C ASP A 341 -15.98 -26.33 -11.41
N LEU A 342 -15.00 -26.52 -10.52
CA LEU A 342 -13.60 -26.23 -10.81
C LEU A 342 -13.08 -27.01 -12.04
N ARG A 343 -13.46 -28.29 -12.18
CA ARG A 343 -13.12 -29.14 -13.34
C ARG A 343 -13.79 -28.66 -14.61
N VAL A 344 -15.09 -28.34 -14.55
CA VAL A 344 -15.86 -27.81 -15.70
C VAL A 344 -15.26 -26.50 -16.18
N ARG A 345 -14.89 -25.60 -15.27
CA ARG A 345 -14.21 -24.32 -15.57
C ARG A 345 -12.73 -24.47 -15.93
N ARG A 346 -12.18 -25.68 -15.84
CA ARG A 346 -10.75 -26.00 -16.09
C ARG A 346 -9.80 -25.11 -15.27
N VAL A 347 -10.15 -24.87 -14.01
CA VAL A 347 -9.30 -24.09 -13.10
C VAL A 347 -7.98 -24.83 -12.88
N ILE A 348 -6.87 -24.09 -12.88
CA ILE A 348 -5.53 -24.65 -12.72
C ILE A 348 -5.44 -25.30 -11.33
N PRO A 349 -4.95 -26.55 -11.19
CA PRO A 349 -4.93 -27.26 -9.90
C PRO A 349 -4.14 -26.58 -8.78
N THR A 350 -3.17 -25.73 -9.13
CA THR A 350 -2.36 -24.95 -8.19
C THR A 350 -3.04 -23.67 -7.71
N THR A 351 -4.24 -23.36 -8.23
CA THR A 351 -5.04 -22.21 -7.80
C THR A 351 -5.43 -22.35 -6.33
N PRO A 352 -5.16 -21.34 -5.48
CA PRO A 352 -5.60 -21.37 -4.09
C PRO A 352 -7.13 -21.34 -4.00
N ILE A 353 -7.69 -22.26 -3.22
CA ILE A 353 -9.12 -22.41 -2.99
C ILE A 353 -9.41 -22.15 -1.51
N LEU A 354 -10.41 -21.32 -1.22
CA LEU A 354 -10.89 -21.01 0.12
C LEU A 354 -12.35 -21.44 0.24
N ILE A 355 -12.68 -22.28 1.21
CA ILE A 355 -14.05 -22.75 1.46
C ILE A 355 -14.49 -22.27 2.83
N LEU A 356 -15.59 -21.52 2.88
CA LEU A 356 -16.19 -21.01 4.11
C LEU A 356 -17.48 -21.78 4.38
N THR A 357 -17.53 -22.55 5.45
CA THR A 357 -18.64 -23.46 5.78
C THR A 357 -18.77 -23.63 7.30
N ASP A 358 -19.86 -24.24 7.77
CA ASP A 358 -19.98 -24.72 9.15
C ASP A 358 -19.32 -26.08 9.37
N GLY A 359 -18.93 -26.77 8.29
CA GLY A 359 -18.22 -28.04 8.31
C GLY A 359 -19.11 -29.27 8.07
N ALA A 360 -20.43 -29.11 7.95
CA ALA A 360 -21.35 -30.22 7.76
C ALA A 360 -21.60 -30.50 6.28
N GLY A 361 -21.37 -31.74 5.85
CA GLY A 361 -21.61 -32.18 4.47
C GLY A 361 -21.36 -33.68 4.30
N GLU A 362 -20.72 -34.05 3.21
CA GLU A 362 -20.33 -35.43 2.92
C GLU A 362 -19.08 -35.87 3.72
N GLU A 363 -18.94 -37.18 3.93
CA GLU A 363 -17.78 -37.78 4.61
C GLU A 363 -16.63 -38.10 3.64
N GLU A 364 -16.96 -38.48 2.40
CA GLU A 364 -16.02 -38.79 1.33
C GLU A 364 -16.07 -37.73 0.23
N LEU A 365 -14.91 -37.25 -0.21
CA LEU A 365 -14.82 -36.14 -1.18
C LEU A 365 -13.71 -36.38 -2.22
N ASP A 366 -14.08 -36.46 -3.49
CA ASP A 366 -13.08 -36.45 -4.59
C ASP A 366 -12.70 -35.03 -5.00
N ALA A 367 -11.66 -34.50 -4.37
CA ALA A 367 -11.11 -33.18 -4.66
C ALA A 367 -10.05 -33.17 -5.78
N ARG A 368 -9.67 -34.32 -6.35
CA ARG A 368 -8.53 -34.39 -7.29
C ARG A 368 -8.82 -33.56 -8.56
N PRO A 369 -7.82 -32.83 -9.09
CA PRO A 369 -6.42 -32.70 -8.65
C PRO A 369 -6.15 -31.54 -7.66
N TYR A 370 -7.16 -30.93 -7.07
CA TYR A 370 -7.06 -29.70 -6.28
C TYR A 370 -6.63 -29.98 -4.84
N GLN A 371 -5.40 -29.59 -4.49
CA GLN A 371 -4.81 -29.81 -3.15
C GLN A 371 -4.57 -28.51 -2.37
N ASN A 372 -4.59 -27.36 -3.06
CA ASN A 372 -4.36 -26.04 -2.45
C ASN A 372 -5.64 -25.47 -1.83
N VAL A 373 -6.28 -26.25 -0.95
CA VAL A 373 -7.58 -25.91 -0.33
C VAL A 373 -7.40 -25.45 1.11
N LEU A 374 -8.10 -24.39 1.49
CA LEU A 374 -8.19 -23.89 2.85
C LEU A 374 -9.65 -23.92 3.31
N TRP A 375 -9.94 -24.68 4.37
CA TRP A 375 -11.27 -24.76 4.97
C TRP A 375 -11.34 -23.79 6.16
N LEU A 376 -12.36 -22.93 6.17
CA LEU A 376 -12.66 -22.00 7.24
C LEU A 376 -14.00 -22.37 7.86
N LEU A 377 -13.94 -22.93 9.06
CA LEU A 377 -15.11 -23.39 9.79
C LEU A 377 -15.67 -22.27 10.66
N THR A 378 -16.96 -22.02 10.51
CA THR A 378 -17.68 -21.02 11.33
C THR A 378 -18.05 -21.51 12.71
N THR A 379 -18.03 -22.83 12.90
CA THR A 379 -18.34 -23.51 14.15
C THR A 379 -17.07 -24.13 14.75
N GLY A 380 -17.17 -24.56 16.01
CA GLY A 380 -16.14 -25.37 16.65
C GLY A 380 -16.22 -26.86 16.27
N ALA A 381 -17.18 -27.26 15.42
CA ALA A 381 -17.32 -28.64 14.99
C ALA A 381 -16.22 -28.99 13.97
N GLU A 382 -15.82 -30.26 13.94
CA GLU A 382 -14.88 -30.75 12.94
C GLU A 382 -15.54 -30.83 11.56
N LEU A 383 -14.73 -30.74 10.51
CA LEU A 383 -15.17 -30.92 9.14
C LEU A 383 -15.61 -32.38 8.94
N SER A 384 -16.76 -32.60 8.31
CA SER A 384 -17.31 -33.95 8.08
C SER A 384 -16.44 -34.83 7.18
N VAL A 385 -15.67 -34.22 6.29
CA VAL A 385 -14.78 -34.89 5.33
C VAL A 385 -13.57 -35.47 6.06
N GLN A 386 -13.38 -36.79 6.03
CA GLN A 386 -12.33 -37.49 6.78
C GLN A 386 -10.92 -37.25 6.22
N ASP A 387 -10.78 -37.23 4.88
CA ASP A 387 -9.52 -37.02 4.16
C ASP A 387 -9.58 -35.70 3.38
N GLN A 388 -9.74 -34.58 4.10
CA GLN A 388 -9.92 -33.28 3.47
C GLN A 388 -8.67 -32.83 2.69
N PRO A 389 -8.84 -32.25 1.49
CA PRO A 389 -7.72 -31.63 0.79
C PRO A 389 -7.23 -30.39 1.54
N GLY A 390 -5.92 -30.23 1.64
CA GLY A 390 -5.28 -29.02 2.17
C GLY A 390 -5.35 -28.86 3.70
N SER A 391 -5.77 -27.70 4.20
CA SER A 391 -5.71 -27.37 5.64
C SER A 391 -7.01 -26.77 6.16
N CYS A 392 -7.33 -27.01 7.42
CA CYS A 392 -8.56 -26.56 8.07
C CYS A 392 -8.28 -25.62 9.25
N PHE A 393 -9.09 -24.57 9.40
CA PHE A 393 -9.00 -23.58 10.47
C PHE A 393 -10.39 -23.19 10.96
N HIS A 394 -10.52 -22.93 12.27
CA HIS A 394 -11.75 -22.42 12.88
C HIS A 394 -11.69 -20.89 13.00
N LEU A 395 -12.79 -20.23 12.64
CA LEU A 395 -12.96 -18.79 12.79
C LEU A 395 -13.37 -18.46 14.22
N ARG A 396 -12.59 -17.60 14.88
CA ARG A 396 -12.95 -17.07 16.20
C ARG A 396 -14.03 -16.01 16.05
N LYS A 397 -14.71 -15.69 17.16
CA LYS A 397 -15.70 -14.60 17.20
C LYS A 397 -15.10 -13.24 16.86
N ASP A 398 -13.80 -13.08 17.07
CA ASP A 398 -13.06 -11.82 16.88
C ASP A 398 -12.28 -11.78 15.54
N ASP A 399 -12.39 -12.82 14.71
CA ASP A 399 -11.87 -12.86 13.34
C ASP A 399 -12.94 -12.34 12.34
#